data_AF-A0A1G4XTV5-F1
#
_entry.id   AF-A0A1G4XTV5-F1
#
_cell.length_a   1.000
_cell.length_b   1.000
_cell.length_c   1.000
_cell.angle_alpha   90.00
_cell.angle_beta   90.00
_cell.angle_gamma   90.00
#
_symmetry.space_group_name_H-M   'P 1'
#
loop_
_entity.id
_entity.type
_entity.pdbx_description
1 polymer ?
#
loop_
_entity_poly.entity_id
_entity_poly.type
_entity_poly.pdbx_seq_one_letter_code
_entity_poly.pdbx_strand_id
1 'polypeptide(L)'
;MNLGAPEIALIVLAVFVLFGYKKLPDATRSLGRSLRIFKGEMKGMADDGRPTAAQPVRPGAVGTTEPSSPEALEVAAAEAEAAALEARTRAARARADAQR
;
A
#
# COMPACT_ATOMS: atom_id res chain seq x y z
N MET A 1 10.44 5.89 43.57
CA MET A 1 11.22 6.33 42.40
C MET A 1 10.20 6.63 41.31
N ASN A 2 9.95 7.91 41.04
CA ASN A 2 8.83 8.31 40.18
C ASN A 2 9.25 8.17 38.72
N LEU A 3 8.53 7.35 37.95
CA LEU A 3 8.58 7.46 36.49
C LEU A 3 7.86 8.75 36.12
N GLY A 4 8.63 9.82 35.98
CA GLY A 4 8.13 11.10 35.50
C GLY A 4 8.18 11.19 33.98
N ALA A 5 7.71 12.33 33.48
CA ALA A 5 7.91 12.71 32.08
C ALA A 5 9.37 12.58 31.58
N PRO A 6 10.42 12.92 32.36
CA PRO A 6 11.79 12.80 31.87
C PRO A 6 12.25 11.35 31.66
N GLU A 7 11.88 10.40 32.53
CA GLU A 7 12.21 8.99 32.36
C GLU A 7 11.54 8.40 31.12
N ILE A 8 10.27 8.75 30.88
CA ILE A 8 9.55 8.29 29.68
C ILE A 8 10.20 8.85 28.42
N ALA A 9 10.61 10.13 28.42
CA ALA A 9 11.30 10.73 27.28
C ALA A 9 12.62 10.01 26.95
N LEU A 10 13.38 9.62 27.98
CA LEU A 10 14.61 8.83 27.80
C LEU A 10 14.35 7.45 27.19
N ILE A 11 13.31 6.75 27.63
CA ILE A 11 12.94 5.44 27.09
C ILE A 11 12.54 5.57 25.62
N VAL A 12 11.69 6.54 25.29
CA VAL A 12 11.27 6.80 23.90
C VAL A 12 12.49 7.12 23.05
N LEU A 13 13.39 7.98 23.51
CA LEU A 13 14.63 8.31 22.81
C LEU A 13 15.49 7.06 22.55
N ALA A 14 15.64 6.17 23.54
CA ALA A 14 16.37 4.92 23.36
C ALA A 14 15.74 4.01 22.28
N VAL A 15 14.41 3.90 22.26
CA VAL A 15 13.67 3.15 21.23
C VAL A 15 13.84 3.81 19.84
N PHE A 16 13.83 5.14 19.76
CA PHE A 16 14.07 5.87 18.50
C PHE A 16 15.46 5.59 17.92
N VAL A 17 16.48 5.46 18.77
CA VAL A 17 17.85 5.13 18.33
C VAL A 17 17.93 3.68 17.89
N LEU A 18 17.32 2.74 18.62
CA LEU A 18 17.43 1.31 18.34
C LEU A 18 16.60 0.86 17.13
N PHE A 19 15.38 1.39 16.99
CA PHE A 19 14.45 1.01 15.92
C PHE A 19 14.44 2.02 14.76
N GLY A 20 14.91 3.25 14.99
CA GLY A 20 14.90 4.32 13.99
C GLY A 20 13.56 5.08 13.91
N TYR A 21 13.65 6.38 13.62
CA TYR A 21 12.49 7.29 13.56
C TYR A 21 11.42 6.93 12.53
N LYS A 22 11.76 6.14 11.49
CA LYS A 22 10.79 5.69 10.47
C LYS A 22 10.01 4.44 10.89
N LYS A 23 10.53 3.60 11.80
CA LYS A 23 9.88 2.35 12.19
C LYS A 23 8.74 2.54 13.19
N LEU A 24 8.81 3.55 14.06
CA LEU A 24 7.70 3.90 14.95
C LEU A 24 6.43 4.32 14.21
N PRO A 25 6.44 5.31 13.29
CA PRO A 25 5.22 5.73 12.61
C PRO A 25 4.66 4.64 11.68
N ASP A 26 5.54 3.81 11.10
CA ASP A 26 5.14 2.69 10.26
C ASP A 26 4.46 1.57 11.08
N ALA A 27 5.08 1.16 12.19
CA ALA A 27 4.50 0.20 13.13
C ALA A 27 3.20 0.72 13.75
N THR A 28 3.13 2.01 14.10
CA THR A 28 1.91 2.60 14.68
C THR A 28 0.80 2.71 13.64
N ARG A 29 1.13 2.95 12.36
CA ARG A 29 0.14 2.96 11.26
C ARG A 29 -0.47 1.57 11.02
N SER A 30 0.34 0.53 10.97
CA SER A 30 -0.15 -0.85 10.77
C SER A 30 -0.94 -1.35 12.00
N LEU A 31 -0.38 -1.17 13.20
CA LEU A 31 -1.04 -1.53 14.47
C LEU A 31 -2.32 -0.71 14.71
N GLY A 32 -2.31 0.58 14.38
CA GLY A 32 -3.47 1.45 14.53
C GLY A 32 -4.61 1.10 13.56
N ARG A 33 -4.29 0.63 12.35
CA ARG A 33 -5.29 0.14 11.40
C ARG A 33 -5.96 -1.15 11.91
N SER A 34 -5.18 -2.10 12.42
CA SER A 34 -5.71 -3.33 13.06
C SER A 34 -6.55 -3.02 14.30
N LEU A 35 -6.10 -2.07 15.14
CA LEU A 35 -6.82 -1.67 16.34
C LEU A 35 -8.14 -0.95 16.02
N ARG A 36 -8.21 -0.18 14.93
CA ARG A 36 -9.45 0.46 14.46
C ARG A 36 -10.47 -0.56 14.00
N ILE A 37 -10.05 -1.59 13.27
CA ILE A 37 -10.94 -2.68 12.82
C ILE A 37 -11.46 -3.42 14.05
N PHE A 38 -10.54 -3.85 14.93
CA PHE A 38 -10.87 -4.55 16.16
C PHE A 38 -11.80 -3.75 17.08
N LYS A 39 -11.58 -2.44 17.23
CA LYS A 39 -12.46 -1.56 18.01
C LYS A 39 -13.83 -1.36 17.34
N GLY A 40 -13.90 -1.38 16.01
CA GLY A 40 -15.17 -1.35 15.27
C GLY A 40 -16.00 -2.61 15.50
N GLU A 41 -15.37 -3.78 15.44
CA GLU A 41 -16.02 -5.08 15.70
C GLU A 41 -16.45 -5.23 17.16
N MET A 42 -15.59 -4.85 18.12
CA MET A 42 -15.95 -4.81 19.54
C MET A 42 -17.06 -3.80 19.83
N LYS A 43 -17.10 -2.66 19.13
CA LYS A 43 -18.18 -1.68 19.30
C LYS A 43 -19.52 -2.22 18.79
N GLY A 44 -19.54 -3.06 17.76
CA GLY A 44 -20.74 -3.76 17.31
C GLY A 44 -21.34 -4.67 18.39
N MET A 45 -20.52 -5.28 19.24
CA MET A 45 -20.98 -6.07 20.38
C MET A 45 -21.43 -5.20 21.57
N ALA A 46 -20.93 -3.98 21.68
CA ALA A 46 -21.24 -3.05 22.78
C ALA A 46 -22.39 -2.07 22.47
N ASP A 47 -22.75 -1.89 21.20
CA ASP A 47 -23.62 -0.81 20.70
C ASP A 47 -24.85 -1.36 19.96
N ASP A 48 -25.45 -2.42 20.52
CA ASP A 48 -26.70 -3.06 20.07
C ASP A 48 -27.94 -2.13 20.21
N GLY A 49 -27.81 -0.84 19.86
CA GLY A 49 -28.85 0.16 20.07
C GLY A 49 -28.76 1.52 19.35
N ARG A 50 -27.68 1.92 18.66
CA ARG A 50 -27.70 3.16 17.83
C ARG A 50 -26.74 3.12 16.63
N PRO A 51 -27.16 3.59 15.43
CA PRO A 51 -26.28 3.66 14.28
C PRO A 51 -25.41 4.93 14.36
N THR A 52 -24.08 4.77 14.41
CA THR A 52 -23.15 5.87 14.12
C THR A 52 -22.45 5.62 12.79
N ALA A 53 -22.74 6.48 11.81
CA ALA A 53 -22.13 6.47 10.49
C ALA A 53 -20.68 6.94 10.58
N ALA A 54 -19.74 5.99 10.60
CA ALA A 54 -18.32 6.27 10.48
C ALA A 54 -17.90 6.24 8.99
N GLN A 55 -17.91 7.41 8.34
CA GLN A 55 -17.33 7.56 7.00
C GLN A 55 -15.81 7.29 7.03
N PRO A 56 -15.26 6.59 6.03
CA PRO A 56 -13.85 6.24 5.98
C PRO A 56 -13.01 7.42 5.46
N VAL A 57 -12.29 8.10 6.36
CA VAL A 57 -11.11 8.88 5.94
C VAL A 57 -10.08 7.88 5.40
N ARG A 58 -9.77 7.96 4.10
CA ARG A 58 -8.76 7.15 3.40
C ARG A 58 -7.36 7.72 3.67
N PRO A 59 -6.50 7.08 4.47
CA PRO A 59 -5.10 7.49 4.58
C PRO A 59 -4.28 6.56 3.67
N GLY A 60 -3.92 7.07 2.50
CA GLY A 60 -2.96 6.43 1.60
C GLY A 60 -3.57 5.77 0.37
N ALA A 61 -3.81 6.57 -0.66
CA ALA A 61 -3.58 6.11 -2.03
C ALA A 61 -2.06 5.88 -2.20
N VAL A 62 -1.56 4.73 -1.71
CA VAL A 62 -0.26 4.19 -2.13
C VAL A 62 -0.43 2.68 -2.16
N GLY A 63 -1.06 2.27 -3.24
CA GLY A 63 -1.35 0.90 -3.61
C GLY A 63 -1.84 0.90 -5.06
N THR A 64 -1.41 1.87 -5.85
CA THR A 64 -1.35 1.67 -7.29
C THR A 64 -0.20 0.68 -7.46
N THR A 65 -0.51 -0.44 -8.08
CA THR A 65 0.44 -1.34 -8.75
C THR A 65 1.41 -0.52 -9.59
N GLU A 66 2.49 -0.07 -8.96
CA GLU A 66 3.64 0.49 -9.63
C GLU A 66 4.72 -0.59 -9.52
N PRO A 67 5.17 -1.17 -10.64
CA PRO A 67 6.21 -2.18 -10.63
C PRO A 67 7.47 -1.54 -10.04
N SER A 68 7.68 -1.73 -8.74
CA SER A 68 8.72 -1.06 -7.96
C SER A 68 10.08 -1.76 -8.12
N SER A 69 10.30 -2.44 -9.25
CA SER A 69 11.56 -3.10 -9.59
C SER A 69 11.94 -2.74 -11.03
N PRO A 70 13.17 -2.25 -11.28
CA PRO A 70 13.64 -1.94 -12.64
C PRO A 70 13.50 -3.14 -13.59
N GLU A 71 13.65 -4.36 -13.09
CA GLU A 71 13.43 -5.61 -13.84
C GLU A 71 11.99 -5.76 -14.35
N ALA A 72 10.99 -5.37 -13.56
CA ALA A 72 9.58 -5.53 -13.92
C ALA A 72 9.12 -4.49 -14.96
N LEU A 73 9.72 -3.29 -14.95
CA LEU A 73 9.50 -2.27 -15.98
C LEU A 73 10.12 -2.70 -17.32
N GLU A 74 11.27 -3.36 -17.28
CA GLU A 74 11.99 -3.85 -18.47
C GLU A 74 11.25 -5.03 -19.13
N VAL A 75 10.71 -5.96 -18.32
CA VAL A 75 9.89 -7.08 -18.82
C VAL A 75 8.58 -6.59 -19.45
N ALA A 76 7.89 -5.64 -18.82
CA ALA A 76 6.64 -5.10 -19.34
C ALA A 76 6.85 -4.28 -20.64
N ALA A 77 7.97 -3.55 -20.73
CA ALA A 77 8.34 -2.83 -21.95
C ALA A 77 8.68 -3.79 -23.11
N ALA A 78 9.43 -4.87 -22.82
CA ALA A 78 9.78 -5.89 -23.80
C ALA A 78 8.53 -6.64 -24.33
N GLU A 79 7.56 -6.96 -23.47
CA GLU A 79 6.29 -7.58 -23.89
C GLU A 79 5.45 -6.65 -24.79
N ALA A 80 5.44 -5.35 -24.50
CA ALA A 80 4.73 -4.37 -25.32
C ALA A 80 5.35 -4.21 -26.72
N GLU A 81 6.68 -4.21 -26.82
CA GLU A 81 7.39 -4.15 -28.11
C GLU A 81 7.20 -5.41 -28.96
N ALA A 82 7.21 -6.60 -28.33
CA ALA A 82 6.95 -7.86 -29.01
C ALA A 82 5.53 -7.92 -29.60
N ALA A 83 4.52 -7.49 -28.82
CA ALA A 83 3.13 -7.42 -29.27
C ALA A 83 2.95 -6.43 -30.43
N ALA A 84 3.67 -5.30 -30.41
CA ALA A 84 3.61 -4.30 -31.48
C ALA A 84 4.24 -4.82 -32.79
N LEU A 85 5.32 -5.60 -32.71
CA LEU A 85 5.96 -6.21 -33.88
C LEU A 85 5.06 -7.26 -34.53
N GLU A 86 4.40 -8.10 -33.71
CA GLU A 86 3.42 -9.07 -34.20
C GLU A 86 2.24 -8.39 -34.87
N ALA A 87 1.70 -7.32 -34.28
CA ALA A 87 0.59 -6.57 -34.86
C ALA A 87 0.95 -5.97 -36.23
N ARG A 88 2.16 -5.40 -36.36
CA ARG A 88 2.67 -4.87 -37.64
C ARG A 88 2.85 -5.96 -38.69
N THR A 89 3.35 -7.12 -38.29
CA THR A 89 3.54 -8.27 -39.17
C THR A 89 2.21 -8.86 -39.64
N ARG A 90 1.23 -8.97 -38.72
CA ARG A 90 -0.13 -9.42 -39.02
C ARG A 90 -0.86 -8.48 -39.97
N ALA A 91 -0.72 -7.17 -39.76
CA ALA A 91 -1.29 -6.15 -40.65
C ALA A 91 -0.64 -6.17 -42.04
N ALA A 92 0.67 -6.41 -42.13
CA ALA A 92 1.38 -6.53 -43.41
C ALA A 92 0.92 -7.76 -44.20
N ARG A 93 0.75 -8.92 -43.53
CA ARG A 93 0.24 -10.15 -44.16
C ARG A 93 -1.19 -9.97 -44.66
N ALA A 94 -2.08 -9.42 -43.84
CA ALA A 94 -3.46 -9.16 -44.23
C ALA A 94 -3.59 -8.24 -45.47
N ARG A 95 -2.68 -7.27 -45.63
CA ARG A 95 -2.63 -6.42 -46.84
C ARG A 95 -2.14 -7.16 -48.08
N ALA A 96 -1.20 -8.10 -47.92
CA ALA A 96 -0.70 -8.90 -49.04
C ALA A 96 -1.77 -9.89 -49.53
N ASP A 97 -2.53 -10.50 -48.62
CA ASP A 97 -3.65 -11.38 -48.98
C ASP A 97 -4.79 -10.64 -49.68
N ALA A 98 -5.03 -9.36 -49.33
CA ALA A 98 -6.06 -8.53 -49.97
C ALA A 98 -5.68 -8.02 -51.38
N GLN A 99 -4.40 -8.11 -51.77
CA GLN A 99 -3.92 -7.71 -53.10
C GLN A 99 -3.76 -8.89 -54.07
N ARG A 100 -4.08 -10.12 -53.64
CA ARG A 100 -4.01 -11.34 -54.46
C ARG A 100 -5.40 -11.74 -54.93
#